data_AF-A0A0C3PBC4-F1
#
_entry.id   AF-A0A0C3PBC4-F1
#
_cell.length_a   1.000
_cell.length_b   1.000
_cell.length_c   1.000
_cell.angle_alpha   90.00
_cell.angle_beta   90.00
_cell.angle_gamma   90.00
#
_symmetry.space_group_name_H-M   'P 1'
#
loop_
_entity.id
_entity.type
_entity.pdbx_description
1 polymer ?
#
loop_
_entity_poly.entity_id
_entity_poly.type
_entity_poly.pdbx_seq_one_letter_code
_entity_poly.pdbx_strand_id
1 'polypeptide(L)'
;MKEPTRSTQTRLPFLRRNVRQGFNLRSKMLGINLTDVPVNHATARPAAVAVPIIKEDVKPKFIPLVETRPTPSVVEDFGPTARYPYLPESGDMYSCRPGGPRLYDILNRLPLEPFGVLSWVIVDREEELFELDDVLDEDKVMLALWYRWIFLNRNVFIASYFNGARTFVTENWKLIRQAAGIAALRTWLLVLCVNNFLLPLEVVSLMQFYQSLVDSESASG
;
A
#
# COMPACT_ATOMS: atom_id res chain seq x y z
N MET A 1 -33.89 34.22 3.07
CA MET A 1 -33.35 32.88 3.44
C MET A 1 -32.45 32.44 2.30
N LYS A 2 -31.13 32.34 2.52
CA LYS A 2 -30.14 31.92 1.51
C LYS A 2 -29.60 30.54 1.91
N GLU A 3 -29.62 29.60 0.98
CA GLU A 3 -29.08 28.25 1.15
C GLU A 3 -27.54 28.24 1.24
N PRO A 4 -26.94 27.30 2.00
CA PRO A 4 -25.50 27.15 2.07
C PRO A 4 -25.01 26.32 0.88
N THR A 5 -24.17 26.93 0.04
CA THR A 5 -23.44 26.25 -1.04
C THR A 5 -22.40 25.27 -0.48
N ARG A 6 -22.56 23.97 -0.80
CA ARG A 6 -21.57 22.92 -0.52
C ARG A 6 -20.30 23.14 -1.35
N SER A 7 -19.19 23.32 -0.66
CA SER A 7 -17.83 23.37 -1.21
C SER A 7 -17.37 21.97 -1.65
N THR A 8 -17.16 21.78 -2.94
CA THR A 8 -16.43 20.65 -3.53
C THR A 8 -14.92 20.88 -3.40
N GLN A 9 -14.31 20.35 -2.33
CA GLN A 9 -12.86 20.21 -2.23
C GLN A 9 -12.48 18.74 -2.29
N THR A 10 -12.29 18.23 -3.51
CA THR A 10 -11.47 17.05 -3.78
C THR A 10 -10.02 17.51 -3.97
N ARG A 11 -9.25 17.57 -2.87
CA ARG A 11 -7.77 17.40 -2.85
C ARG A 11 -7.23 17.57 -1.42
N LEU A 12 -6.56 16.52 -0.93
CA LEU A 12 -5.96 16.46 0.40
C LEU A 12 -4.76 17.43 0.50
N PRO A 13 -4.73 18.37 1.48
CA PRO A 13 -3.74 19.45 1.56
C PRO A 13 -2.39 19.07 2.21
N PHE A 14 -2.23 17.86 2.75
CA PHE A 14 -1.06 17.52 3.57
C PHE A 14 0.14 16.99 2.78
N LEU A 15 -0.09 16.23 1.70
CA LEU A 15 0.98 15.52 0.97
C LEU A 15 2.01 16.44 0.30
N ARG A 16 1.63 17.67 -0.10
CA ARG A 16 2.59 18.62 -0.71
C ARG A 16 3.34 19.47 0.31
N ARG A 17 2.85 19.59 1.55
CA ARG A 17 3.45 20.51 2.52
C ARG A 17 4.71 19.90 3.13
N ASN A 18 4.69 18.63 3.51
CA ASN A 18 5.82 18.01 4.20
C ASN A 18 6.99 17.71 3.27
N VAL A 19 6.74 17.20 2.05
CA VAL A 19 7.79 16.99 1.04
C VAL A 19 8.45 18.33 0.63
N ARG A 20 7.65 19.39 0.43
CA ARG A 20 8.19 20.70 0.02
C ARG A 20 8.94 21.38 1.17
N GLN A 21 8.47 21.25 2.41
CA GLN A 21 9.18 21.80 3.57
C GLN A 21 10.48 21.04 3.86
N GLY A 22 10.45 19.70 3.81
CA GLY A 22 11.64 18.86 3.97
C GLY A 22 12.69 19.10 2.89
N PHE A 23 12.27 19.25 1.63
CA PHE A 23 13.16 19.63 0.53
C PHE A 23 13.76 21.03 0.74
N ASN A 24 12.94 22.04 1.03
CA ASN A 24 13.40 23.42 1.26
C ASN A 24 14.38 23.52 2.45
N LEU A 25 14.14 22.78 3.53
CA LEU A 25 15.01 22.76 4.70
C LEU A 25 16.40 22.21 4.34
N ARG A 26 16.44 21.09 3.60
CA ARG A 26 17.70 20.47 3.17
C ARG A 26 18.45 21.30 2.14
N SER A 27 17.76 21.92 1.17
CA SER A 27 18.38 22.86 0.24
C SER A 27 19.04 24.03 0.96
N LYS A 28 18.40 24.56 2.02
CA LYS A 28 19.01 25.60 2.87
C LYS A 28 20.24 25.10 3.62
N MET A 29 20.21 23.90 4.19
CA MET A 29 21.38 23.32 4.87
C MET A 29 22.57 23.11 3.93
N LEU A 30 22.32 22.82 2.65
CA LEU A 30 23.35 22.63 1.63
C LEU A 30 23.78 23.94 0.93
N GLY A 31 23.23 25.09 1.33
CA GLY A 31 23.54 26.37 0.69
C GLY A 31 23.01 26.52 -0.75
N ILE A 32 22.07 25.67 -1.17
CA ILE A 32 21.48 25.71 -2.51
C ILE A 32 20.37 26.76 -2.51
N ASN A 33 20.58 27.88 -3.20
CA ASN A 33 19.59 28.93 -3.32
C ASN A 33 18.62 28.61 -4.47
N LEU A 34 17.39 28.23 -4.13
CA LEU A 34 16.37 27.82 -5.11
C LEU A 34 15.76 28.99 -5.90
N THR A 35 16.13 30.23 -5.60
CA THR A 35 15.63 31.43 -6.28
C THR A 35 16.21 31.63 -7.68
N ASP A 36 17.31 30.95 -8.00
CA ASP A 36 18.08 31.21 -9.22
C ASP A 36 17.65 30.30 -10.39
N VAL A 37 16.60 29.50 -10.20
CA VAL A 37 16.07 28.62 -11.27
C VAL A 37 15.14 29.42 -12.18
N PRO A 38 15.46 29.57 -13.48
CA PRO A 38 14.60 30.30 -14.41
C PRO A 38 13.25 29.60 -14.55
N VAL A 39 12.19 30.31 -14.15
CA VAL A 39 10.80 29.87 -14.27
C VAL A 39 10.41 29.96 -15.74
N ASN A 40 10.38 28.83 -16.44
CA ASN A 40 9.78 28.74 -17.77
C ASN A 40 8.27 28.94 -17.66
N HIS A 41 7.81 30.16 -17.96
CA HIS A 41 6.41 30.53 -18.09
C HIS A 41 5.79 29.91 -19.35
N ALA A 42 5.49 28.60 -19.31
CA ALA A 42 4.64 27.98 -20.31
C ALA A 42 3.16 28.20 -19.93
N THR A 43 2.60 29.33 -20.37
CA THR A 43 1.16 29.62 -20.31
C THR A 43 0.42 28.81 -21.37
N ALA A 44 -0.18 27.68 -20.97
CA ALA A 44 -1.20 26.99 -21.75
C ALA A 44 -2.54 27.03 -21.00
N ARG A 45 -3.47 27.85 -21.51
CA ARG A 45 -4.89 27.85 -21.12
C ARG A 45 -5.53 26.52 -21.56
N PRO A 46 -6.18 25.75 -20.68
CA PRO A 46 -7.06 24.68 -21.13
C PRO A 46 -8.39 25.27 -21.59
N ALA A 47 -8.81 24.88 -22.80
CA ALA A 47 -10.12 25.18 -23.34
C ALA A 47 -11.21 24.48 -22.49
N ALA A 48 -12.27 25.23 -22.18
CA ALA A 48 -13.42 24.72 -21.45
C ALA A 48 -14.20 23.74 -22.35
N VAL A 49 -14.15 22.45 -22.01
CA VAL A 49 -15.00 21.42 -22.61
C VAL A 49 -16.28 21.32 -21.80
N ALA A 50 -17.41 21.57 -22.44
CA ALA A 50 -18.73 21.45 -21.83
C ALA A 50 -19.04 19.99 -21.47
N VAL A 51 -19.42 19.75 -20.21
CA VAL A 51 -19.80 18.43 -19.70
C VAL A 51 -21.24 18.13 -20.15
N PRO A 52 -21.51 16.97 -20.77
CA PRO A 52 -22.88 16.57 -21.10
C PRO A 52 -23.67 16.27 -19.83
N ILE A 53 -24.86 16.88 -19.73
CA ILE A 53 -25.83 16.67 -18.64
C ILE A 53 -26.50 15.30 -18.85
N ILE A 54 -26.14 14.33 -18.00
CA ILE A 54 -26.80 13.02 -17.93
C ILE A 54 -28.11 13.20 -17.15
N LYS A 55 -29.24 12.87 -17.77
CA LYS A 55 -30.56 12.88 -17.13
C LYS A 55 -30.64 11.70 -16.16
N GLU A 56 -31.07 11.97 -14.93
CA GLU A 56 -31.32 10.97 -13.89
C GLU A 56 -32.50 10.08 -14.30
N ASP A 57 -32.20 8.85 -14.75
CA ASP A 57 -33.21 7.82 -15.00
C ASP A 57 -33.55 7.06 -13.71
N VAL A 58 -34.84 7.09 -13.40
CA VAL A 58 -35.68 6.15 -12.63
C VAL A 58 -34.97 5.28 -11.59
N LYS A 59 -35.19 5.65 -10.32
CA LYS A 59 -34.86 4.88 -9.11
C LYS A 59 -35.44 3.45 -9.19
N PRO A 60 -34.62 2.39 -9.35
CA PRO A 60 -35.13 1.02 -9.34
C PRO A 60 -35.68 0.68 -7.94
N LYS A 61 -36.91 0.17 -7.90
CA LYS A 61 -37.52 -0.39 -6.68
C LYS A 61 -36.75 -1.63 -6.28
N PHE A 62 -36.04 -1.54 -5.16
CA PHE A 62 -35.36 -2.66 -4.53
C PHE A 62 -36.41 -3.65 -4.02
N ILE A 63 -36.45 -4.85 -4.60
CA ILE A 63 -37.20 -5.98 -4.06
C ILE A 63 -36.22 -6.75 -3.16
N PRO A 64 -36.50 -6.94 -1.85
CA PRO A 64 -35.65 -7.75 -1.00
C PRO A 64 -35.80 -9.22 -1.40
N LEU A 65 -34.83 -9.76 -2.14
CA LEU A 65 -34.71 -11.20 -2.33
C LEU A 65 -34.12 -11.79 -1.05
N VAL A 66 -34.98 -12.26 -0.15
CA VAL A 66 -34.58 -13.16 0.94
C VAL A 66 -34.44 -14.55 0.34
N GLU A 67 -33.30 -14.81 -0.30
CA GLU A 67 -32.92 -16.16 -0.73
C GLU A 67 -31.86 -16.67 0.26
N THR A 68 -32.33 -17.28 1.35
CA THR A 68 -31.51 -18.08 2.27
C THR A 68 -31.01 -19.31 1.54
N ARG A 69 -29.91 -19.17 0.79
CA ARG A 69 -29.07 -20.31 0.41
C ARG A 69 -28.24 -20.71 1.63
N PRO A 70 -28.09 -22.00 1.94
CA PRO A 70 -27.14 -22.45 2.94
C PRO A 70 -25.73 -22.12 2.44
N THR A 71 -25.11 -21.10 3.05
CA THR A 71 -23.73 -20.72 2.79
C THR A 71 -22.82 -21.87 3.25
N PRO A 72 -22.01 -22.49 2.37
CA PRO A 72 -20.98 -23.41 2.83
C PRO A 72 -20.03 -22.64 3.76
N SER A 73 -19.93 -23.07 5.02
CA SER A 73 -19.22 -22.41 6.10
C SER A 73 -17.69 -22.59 6.04
N VAL A 74 -17.13 -22.69 4.84
CA VAL A 74 -15.67 -22.65 4.65
C VAL A 74 -15.31 -21.17 4.57
N VAL A 75 -15.18 -20.54 5.74
CA VAL A 75 -14.50 -19.24 5.81
C VAL A 75 -13.04 -19.53 5.49
N GLU A 76 -12.69 -19.43 4.21
CA GLU A 76 -11.30 -19.51 3.78
C GLU A 76 -10.57 -18.32 4.42
N ASP A 77 -9.73 -18.61 5.41
CA ASP A 77 -8.94 -17.63 6.16
C ASP A 77 -7.85 -17.05 5.23
N PHE A 78 -8.26 -16.13 4.34
CA PHE A 78 -7.37 -15.44 3.42
C PHE A 78 -6.67 -14.22 4.03
N GLY A 79 -7.03 -13.90 5.28
CA GLY A 79 -6.51 -12.76 6.02
C GLY A 79 -5.15 -13.01 6.68
N PRO A 80 -4.67 -12.02 7.44
CA PRO A 80 -3.45 -12.14 8.23
C PRO A 80 -3.60 -13.18 9.35
N THR A 81 -2.54 -13.92 9.64
CA THR A 81 -2.52 -14.88 10.76
C THR A 81 -2.38 -14.17 12.11
N ALA A 82 -1.76 -12.99 12.15
CA ALA A 82 -1.59 -12.23 13.38
C ALA A 82 -2.94 -11.81 13.98
N ARG A 83 -3.09 -12.07 15.28
CA ARG A 83 -4.24 -11.66 16.08
C ARG A 83 -3.79 -10.63 17.10
N TYR A 84 -4.73 -9.81 17.55
CA TYR A 84 -4.48 -8.87 18.64
C TYR A 84 -4.12 -9.65 19.93
N PRO A 85 -3.11 -9.22 20.71
CA PRO A 85 -2.25 -8.06 20.50
C PRO A 85 -1.16 -8.32 19.44
N TYR A 86 -1.05 -7.45 18.44
CA TYR A 86 -0.14 -7.65 17.29
C TYR A 86 1.35 -7.62 17.68
N LEU A 87 1.68 -6.96 18.79
CA LEU A 87 3.01 -6.88 19.38
C LEU A 87 3.02 -7.63 20.72
N PRO A 88 4.07 -8.41 21.03
CA PRO A 88 4.20 -9.06 22.32
C PRO A 88 4.36 -8.00 23.42
N GLU A 89 3.62 -8.14 24.52
CA GLU A 89 3.68 -7.23 25.68
C GLU A 89 5.06 -7.22 26.36
N SER A 90 5.86 -8.26 26.16
CA SER A 90 7.18 -8.46 26.79
C SER A 90 8.35 -7.90 25.98
N GLY A 91 8.11 -7.21 24.86
CA GLY A 91 9.17 -6.63 24.03
C GLY A 91 9.39 -5.14 24.27
N ASP A 92 10.61 -4.66 23.98
CA ASP A 92 10.95 -3.21 23.94
C ASP A 92 10.17 -2.42 22.86
N MET A 93 9.30 -3.10 22.11
CA MET A 93 8.49 -2.50 21.05
C MET A 93 7.06 -2.24 21.54
N TYR A 94 6.74 -0.96 21.68
CA TYR A 94 5.41 -0.45 21.97
C TYR A 94 4.92 0.46 20.83
N SER A 95 3.63 0.38 20.49
CA SER A 95 3.02 1.29 19.51
C SER A 95 2.52 2.56 20.20
N CYS A 96 3.16 3.69 19.88
CA CYS A 96 2.76 5.03 20.37
C CYS A 96 1.56 5.62 19.61
N ARG A 97 0.93 4.88 18.69
CA ARG A 97 -0.11 5.41 17.80
C ARG A 97 -1.43 5.60 18.54
N PRO A 98 -2.18 6.69 18.27
CA PRO A 98 -3.55 6.82 18.76
C PRO A 98 -4.41 5.64 18.30
N GLY A 99 -5.11 5.00 19.23
CA GLY A 99 -5.92 3.80 18.95
C GLY A 99 -5.20 2.46 19.20
N GLY A 100 -3.94 2.49 19.63
CA GLY A 100 -3.19 1.29 20.02
C GLY A 100 -2.49 0.60 18.85
N PRO A 101 -1.88 -0.57 19.10
CA PRO A 101 -1.11 -1.29 18.10
C PRO A 101 -1.99 -1.76 16.95
N ARG A 102 -1.49 -1.60 15.72
CA ARG A 102 -2.11 -2.09 14.50
C ARG A 102 -1.28 -3.20 13.87
N LEU A 103 -1.89 -3.92 12.93
CA LEU A 103 -1.23 -4.96 12.14
C LEU A 103 0.03 -4.43 11.43
N TYR A 104 -0.05 -3.17 10.97
CA TYR A 104 1.05 -2.42 10.36
C TYR A 104 2.29 -2.31 11.27
N ASP A 105 2.12 -2.25 12.59
CA ASP A 105 3.24 -2.08 13.52
C ASP A 105 4.17 -3.31 13.58
N ILE A 106 3.76 -4.45 13.01
CA ILE A 106 4.63 -5.62 12.85
C ILE A 106 5.85 -5.29 11.97
N LEU A 107 5.73 -4.33 11.05
CA LEU A 107 6.83 -3.88 10.19
C LEU A 107 7.99 -3.25 10.95
N ASN A 108 7.75 -2.70 12.15
CA ASN A 108 8.80 -2.11 12.99
C ASN A 108 9.85 -3.14 13.45
N ARG A 109 9.57 -4.44 13.29
CA ARG A 109 10.53 -5.52 13.56
C ARG A 109 11.57 -5.68 12.45
N LEU A 110 11.34 -5.10 11.28
CA LEU A 110 12.25 -5.23 10.14
C LEU A 110 13.45 -4.29 10.30
N PRO A 111 14.68 -4.79 10.08
CA PRO A 111 15.87 -3.96 10.19
C PRO A 111 15.86 -2.85 9.15
N LEU A 112 16.24 -1.65 9.59
CA LEU A 112 16.49 -0.49 8.72
C LEU A 112 17.98 -0.34 8.34
N GLU A 113 18.85 -1.16 8.93
CA GLU A 113 20.29 -1.16 8.67
C GLU A 113 20.65 -1.27 7.17
N PRO A 114 19.98 -2.10 6.35
CA PRO A 114 20.32 -2.22 4.92
C PRO A 114 20.14 -0.93 4.10
N PHE A 115 19.36 0.04 4.60
CA PHE A 115 19.12 1.31 3.93
C PHE A 115 20.15 2.38 4.33
N GLY A 116 20.92 2.17 5.39
CA GLY A 116 21.91 3.11 5.91
C GLY A 116 21.34 4.52 6.09
N VAL A 117 22.00 5.51 5.47
CA VAL A 117 21.60 6.93 5.51
C VAL A 117 20.23 7.18 4.84
N LEU A 118 19.70 6.23 4.06
CA LEU A 118 18.40 6.35 3.40
C LEU A 118 17.25 5.71 4.20
N SER A 119 17.51 5.17 5.40
CA SER A 119 16.49 4.60 6.29
C SER A 119 15.33 5.56 6.57
N TRP A 120 15.59 6.86 6.71
CA TRP A 120 14.53 7.87 6.90
C TRP A 120 13.55 7.95 5.73
N VAL A 121 13.99 7.67 4.49
CA VAL A 121 13.10 7.66 3.31
C VAL A 121 12.10 6.51 3.43
N ILE A 122 12.54 5.37 3.97
CA ILE A 122 11.68 4.22 4.22
C ILE A 122 10.63 4.58 5.27
N VAL A 123 11.07 5.13 6.41
CA VAL A 123 10.16 5.54 7.50
C VAL A 123 9.16 6.60 7.02
N ASP A 124 9.60 7.63 6.30
CA ASP A 124 8.71 8.67 5.77
C ASP A 124 7.61 8.07 4.87
N ARG A 125 7.97 7.10 4.01
CA ARG A 125 7.01 6.44 3.12
C ARG A 125 6.06 5.50 3.85
N GLU A 126 6.55 4.84 4.88
CA GLU A 126 5.74 3.99 5.74
C GLU A 126 4.70 4.82 6.52
N GLU A 127 5.08 5.99 7.04
CA GLU A 127 4.14 6.93 7.67
C GLU A 127 3.12 7.48 6.67
N GLU A 128 3.54 7.83 5.44
CA GLU A 128 2.60 8.26 4.39
C GLU A 128 1.57 7.17 4.05
N LEU A 129 1.98 5.89 4.01
CA LEU A 129 1.06 4.77 3.79
C LEU A 129 0.10 4.57 4.97
N PHE A 130 0.59 4.76 6.20
CA PHE A 130 -0.21 4.65 7.41
C PHE A 130 -1.38 5.66 7.40
N GLU A 131 -1.14 6.89 6.97
CA GLU A 131 -2.13 7.99 6.89
C GLU A 131 -3.29 7.75 5.89
N LEU A 132 -3.23 6.68 5.08
CA LEU A 132 -4.30 6.36 4.11
C LEU A 132 -5.49 5.66 4.78
N ASP A 133 -6.47 6.43 5.25
CA ASP A 133 -7.66 5.90 5.95
C ASP A 133 -8.55 4.99 5.07
N ASP A 134 -8.46 5.09 3.75
CA ASP A 134 -9.25 4.34 2.77
C ASP A 134 -8.59 3.03 2.31
N VAL A 135 -7.41 2.71 2.85
CA VAL A 135 -6.66 1.49 2.53
C VAL A 135 -6.68 0.54 3.72
N LEU A 136 -6.93 -0.74 3.48
CA LEU A 136 -6.88 -1.78 4.51
C LEU A 136 -5.47 -1.91 5.09
N ASP A 137 -5.36 -2.25 6.38
CA ASP A 137 -4.05 -2.38 7.04
C ASP A 137 -3.21 -3.50 6.39
N GLU A 138 -3.85 -4.58 5.94
CA GLU A 138 -3.23 -5.68 5.18
C GLU A 138 -2.56 -5.20 3.88
N ASP A 139 -3.27 -4.36 3.13
CA ASP A 139 -2.78 -3.80 1.87
C ASP A 139 -1.64 -2.80 2.13
N LYS A 140 -1.73 -2.00 3.20
CA LYS A 140 -0.63 -1.13 3.64
C LYS A 140 0.62 -1.92 3.97
N VAL A 141 0.48 -3.07 4.66
CA VAL A 141 1.60 -3.98 4.95
C VAL A 141 2.24 -4.49 3.67
N MET A 142 1.43 -4.97 2.71
CA MET A 142 1.97 -5.42 1.41
C MET A 142 2.71 -4.31 0.66
N LEU A 143 2.14 -3.11 0.61
CA LEU A 143 2.74 -1.95 -0.04
C LEU A 143 4.07 -1.56 0.62
N ALA A 144 4.12 -1.52 1.94
CA ALA A 144 5.34 -1.19 2.68
C ALA A 144 6.42 -2.27 2.51
N LEU A 145 6.07 -3.56 2.61
CA LEU A 145 7.00 -4.67 2.36
C LEU A 145 7.59 -4.59 0.94
N TRP A 146 6.73 -4.38 -0.05
CA TRP A 146 7.18 -4.22 -1.42
C TRP A 146 8.11 -3.02 -1.56
N TYR A 147 7.73 -1.86 -1.00
CA TYR A 147 8.52 -0.65 -1.07
C TYR A 147 9.93 -0.83 -0.49
N ARG A 148 10.03 -1.43 0.71
CA ARG A 148 11.32 -1.78 1.33
C ARG A 148 12.16 -2.67 0.42
N TRP A 149 11.56 -3.73 -0.11
CA TRP A 149 12.27 -4.72 -0.90
C TRP A 149 12.74 -4.15 -2.24
N ILE A 150 11.84 -3.48 -2.98
CA ILE A 150 12.14 -2.96 -4.31
C ILE A 150 13.17 -1.82 -4.25
N PHE A 151 13.24 -1.09 -3.15
CA PHE A 151 14.23 -0.03 -2.96
C PHE A 151 15.66 -0.55 -3.07
N LEU A 152 15.93 -1.75 -2.54
CA LEU A 152 17.24 -2.40 -2.60
C LEU A 152 17.40 -3.30 -3.84
N ASN A 153 16.30 -3.93 -4.28
CA ASN A 153 16.34 -5.01 -5.27
C ASN A 153 15.80 -4.60 -6.65
N ARG A 154 15.69 -3.30 -6.94
CA ARG A 154 15.14 -2.80 -8.22
C ARG A 154 15.80 -3.41 -9.45
N ASN A 155 17.12 -3.51 -9.45
CA ASN A 155 17.87 -4.05 -10.59
C ASN A 155 17.61 -5.56 -10.78
N VAL A 156 17.49 -6.30 -9.68
CA VAL A 156 17.13 -7.73 -9.70
C VAL A 156 15.73 -7.92 -10.28
N PHE A 157 14.78 -7.08 -9.86
CA PHE A 157 13.42 -7.11 -10.37
C PHE A 157 13.34 -6.77 -11.87
N ILE A 158 14.03 -5.73 -12.32
CA ILE A 158 14.01 -5.32 -13.75
C ILE A 158 14.70 -6.35 -14.65
N ALA A 159 15.75 -7.02 -14.15
CA ALA A 159 16.42 -8.07 -14.92
C ALA A 159 15.49 -9.24 -15.26
N SER A 160 14.57 -9.57 -14.36
CA SER A 160 13.52 -10.57 -14.59
C SER A 160 12.37 -10.35 -13.61
N TYR A 161 11.23 -9.86 -14.09
CA TYR A 161 10.09 -9.53 -13.23
C TYR A 161 9.57 -10.75 -12.47
N PHE A 162 9.44 -11.90 -13.13
CA PHE A 162 9.02 -13.13 -12.48
C PHE A 162 9.98 -13.58 -11.39
N ASN A 163 11.29 -13.66 -11.69
CA ASN A 163 12.27 -14.08 -10.70
C ASN A 163 12.39 -13.07 -9.56
N GLY A 164 12.31 -11.77 -9.84
CA GLY A 164 12.30 -10.73 -8.82
C GLY A 164 11.08 -10.83 -7.90
N ALA A 165 9.88 -10.99 -8.46
CA ALA A 165 8.67 -11.21 -7.67
C ALA A 165 8.75 -12.50 -6.85
N ARG A 166 9.33 -13.57 -7.40
CA ARG A 166 9.57 -14.84 -6.69
C ARG A 166 10.54 -14.65 -5.53
N THR A 167 11.64 -13.91 -5.73
CA THR A 167 12.60 -13.58 -4.66
C THR A 167 11.94 -12.75 -3.56
N PHE A 168 11.16 -11.72 -3.92
CA PHE A 168 10.38 -10.94 -2.96
C PHE A 168 9.48 -11.82 -2.09
N VAL A 169 8.70 -12.72 -2.72
CA VAL A 169 7.83 -13.67 -2.00
C VAL A 169 8.67 -14.60 -1.11
N THR A 170 9.78 -15.14 -1.62
CA THR A 170 10.65 -16.06 -0.86
C THR A 170 11.27 -15.41 0.38
N GLU A 171 11.62 -14.13 0.33
CA GLU A 171 12.22 -13.41 1.46
C GLU A 171 11.17 -12.95 2.48
N ASN A 172 9.92 -12.70 2.04
CA ASN A 172 8.91 -12.03 2.86
C ASN A 172 7.68 -12.91 3.18
N TRP A 173 7.59 -14.15 2.71
CA TRP A 173 6.36 -14.95 2.84
C TRP A 173 5.89 -15.12 4.27
N LYS A 174 6.79 -15.21 5.26
CA LYS A 174 6.42 -15.30 6.68
C LYS A 174 5.70 -14.05 7.16
N LEU A 175 6.22 -12.87 6.80
CA LEU A 175 5.57 -11.60 7.13
C LEU A 175 4.29 -11.39 6.33
N ILE A 176 4.25 -11.84 5.08
CA ILE A 176 3.02 -11.82 4.29
C ILE A 176 1.96 -12.67 4.98
N ARG A 177 2.25 -13.93 5.33
CA ARG A 177 1.33 -14.82 6.07
C ARG A 177 0.88 -14.22 7.40
N GLN A 178 1.83 -13.63 8.14
CA GLN A 178 1.58 -13.08 9.46
C GLN A 178 0.74 -11.80 9.40
N ALA A 179 1.09 -10.84 8.56
CA ALA A 179 0.64 -9.46 8.67
C ALA A 179 -0.15 -8.92 7.46
N ALA A 180 -0.11 -9.58 6.30
CA ALA A 180 -0.88 -9.13 5.13
C ALA A 180 -1.99 -10.11 4.74
N GLY A 181 -1.72 -11.40 4.88
CA GLY A 181 -2.58 -12.44 4.33
C GLY A 181 -2.40 -12.65 2.83
N ILE A 182 -2.98 -13.74 2.36
CA ILE A 182 -2.92 -14.17 0.96
C ILE A 182 -3.83 -13.32 0.07
N ALA A 183 -4.92 -12.74 0.61
CA ALA A 183 -5.78 -11.81 -0.13
C ALA A 183 -4.99 -10.58 -0.62
N ALA A 184 -4.24 -9.95 0.28
CA ALA A 184 -3.44 -8.77 -0.04
C ALA A 184 -2.28 -9.11 -1.00
N LEU A 185 -1.62 -10.26 -0.83
CA LEU A 185 -0.63 -10.75 -1.81
C LEU A 185 -1.24 -10.93 -3.20
N ARG A 186 -2.42 -11.54 -3.30
CA ARG A 186 -3.11 -11.74 -4.58
C ARG A 186 -3.42 -10.41 -5.25
N THR A 187 -3.98 -9.46 -4.51
CA THR A 187 -4.26 -8.09 -5.00
C THR A 187 -2.98 -7.43 -5.51
N TRP A 188 -1.89 -7.53 -4.75
CA TRP A 188 -0.59 -6.98 -5.12
C TRP A 188 -0.03 -7.59 -6.43
N LEU A 189 -0.08 -8.91 -6.57
CA LEU A 189 0.39 -9.56 -7.81
C LEU A 189 -0.47 -9.20 -9.03
N LEU A 190 -1.79 -9.00 -8.83
CA LEU A 190 -2.67 -8.50 -9.88
C LEU A 190 -2.32 -7.06 -10.29
N VAL A 191 -1.91 -6.21 -9.34
CA VAL A 191 -1.40 -4.86 -9.67
C VAL A 191 -0.16 -4.96 -10.56
N LEU A 192 0.79 -5.85 -10.25
CA LEU A 192 1.95 -6.09 -11.11
C LEU A 192 1.55 -6.60 -12.52
N CYS A 193 0.53 -7.46 -12.59
CA CYS A 193 -0.01 -7.96 -13.85
C CYS A 193 -0.65 -6.85 -14.70
N VAL A 194 -1.49 -6.01 -14.11
CA VAL A 194 -2.17 -4.89 -14.79
C VAL A 194 -1.15 -3.87 -15.32
N ASN A 195 -0.01 -3.73 -14.65
CA ASN A 195 1.09 -2.87 -15.08
C ASN A 195 2.07 -3.55 -16.06
N ASN A 196 1.74 -4.74 -16.59
CA ASN A 196 2.55 -5.52 -17.52
C ASN A 196 3.94 -5.93 -16.98
N PHE A 197 4.09 -6.01 -15.66
CA PHE A 197 5.31 -6.60 -15.06
C PHE A 197 5.21 -8.12 -14.98
N LEU A 198 4.00 -8.68 -14.82
CA LEU A 198 3.78 -10.12 -14.75
C LEU A 198 2.72 -10.56 -15.76
N LEU A 199 2.86 -11.78 -16.27
CA LEU A 199 1.81 -12.47 -17.02
C LEU A 199 0.77 -13.06 -16.06
N PRO A 200 -0.50 -13.24 -16.49
CA PRO A 200 -1.51 -13.90 -15.66
C PRO A 200 -1.09 -15.30 -15.18
N LEU A 201 -0.43 -16.08 -16.04
CA LEU A 201 0.08 -17.41 -15.68
C LEU A 201 1.17 -17.33 -14.61
N GLU A 202 2.03 -16.32 -14.68
CA GLU A 202 3.09 -16.08 -13.69
C GLU A 202 2.50 -15.73 -12.32
N VAL A 203 1.40 -14.97 -12.27
CA VAL A 203 0.67 -14.70 -11.03
C VAL A 203 0.16 -16.01 -10.41
N VAL A 204 -0.45 -16.89 -11.21
CA VAL A 204 -0.92 -18.20 -10.72
C VAL A 204 0.24 -19.05 -10.20
N SER A 205 1.36 -19.08 -10.93
CA SER A 205 2.56 -19.80 -10.51
C SER A 205 3.15 -19.26 -9.21
N LEU A 206 3.17 -17.93 -9.02
CA LEU A 206 3.64 -17.31 -7.77
C LEU A 206 2.71 -17.63 -6.60
N MET A 207 1.39 -17.67 -6.81
CA MET A 207 0.42 -18.06 -5.77
C MET A 207 0.59 -19.52 -5.35
N GLN A 208 0.76 -20.43 -6.32
CA GLN A 208 1.05 -21.83 -6.03
C GLN A 208 2.39 -22.00 -5.30
N PHE A 209 3.41 -21.25 -5.72
CA PHE A 209 4.71 -21.24 -5.05
C PHE A 209 4.60 -20.75 -3.60
N TYR A 210 3.90 -19.64 -3.35
CA TYR A 210 3.63 -19.17 -2.00
C TYR A 210 2.92 -20.23 -1.13
N GLN A 211 1.90 -20.90 -1.67
CA GLN A 211 1.21 -21.96 -0.94
C GLN A 211 2.16 -23.11 -0.58
N SER A 212 3.04 -23.51 -1.50
CA SER A 212 4.02 -24.56 -1.22
C SER A 212 5.00 -24.20 -0.08
N LEU A 213 5.34 -22.91 0.09
CA LEU A 213 6.16 -22.45 1.21
C LEU A 213 5.40 -22.56 2.53
N VAL A 214 4.12 -22.16 2.55
CA VAL A 214 3.25 -22.23 3.74
C VAL A 214 3.02 -23.68 4.18
N ASP A 215 2.80 -24.59 3.22
CA ASP A 215 2.59 -26.01 3.49
C ASP A 215 3.87 -26.67 4.04
N SER A 216 5.04 -26.27 3.51
CA SER A 216 6.34 -26.80 3.98
C SER A 216 6.64 -26.45 5.44
N GLU A 217 6.23 -25.26 5.91
CA GLU A 217 6.38 -24.86 7.31
C GLU A 217 5.45 -25.67 8.22
N SER A 218 4.20 -25.87 7.77
CA SER A 218 3.18 -26.59 8.53
C SER A 218 3.50 -28.07 8.69
N ALA A 219 4.32 -28.65 7.80
CA ALA A 219 4.81 -30.03 7.92
C ALA A 219 6.01 -30.18 8.87
N SER A 220 6.66 -29.06 9.25
CA SER A 220 7.89 -29.06 10.06
C SER A 220 7.68 -28.77 11.55
N GLY A 221 6.49 -28.31 11.94
CA GLY A 221 6.11 -27.99 13.32
C GLY A 221 5.15 -29.01 13.90
#